data_AF-A0A733V6G7-F1
#
_entry.id   AF-A0A733V6G7-F1
#
_cell.length_a   1.000
_cell.length_b   1.000
_cell.length_c   1.000
_cell.angle_alpha   90.00
_cell.angle_beta   90.00
_cell.angle_gamma   90.00
#
_symmetry.space_group_name_H-M   'P 1'
#
loop_
_entity.id
_entity.type
_entity.pdbx_description
1 polymer ?
#
loop_
_entity_poly.entity_id
_entity_poly.type
_entity_poly.pdbx_seq_one_letter_code
_entity_poly.pdbx_strand_id
1 'polypeptide(L)'
;MLAILDDLDLRDWQTRHNLETLAERAGLATHSDAGHKSISRASRGCDRLFWLNAIITEKAQFNPYDARCACKHIEVTEDFFAILGIPLKQVYRERARLLKADPEEMITSWDSRLIAIRVENWKRKAMAGLARMQAKRQAARERKKEYYSPTTA
;
A
#
# COMPACT_ATOMS: atom_id res chain seq x y z
N MET A 1 -15.92 8.58 -9.82
CA MET A 1 -14.71 7.72 -9.90
C MET A 1 -14.64 6.94 -8.59
N LEU A 2 -14.47 5.62 -8.62
CA LEU A 2 -14.40 4.80 -7.39
C LEU A 2 -13.18 5.23 -6.57
N ALA A 3 -13.36 5.59 -5.30
CA ALA A 3 -12.28 6.06 -4.42
C ALA A 3 -11.11 5.06 -4.31
N ILE A 4 -11.36 3.77 -4.55
CA ILE A 4 -10.33 2.73 -4.58
C ILE A 4 -9.30 2.91 -5.70
N LEU A 5 -9.67 3.59 -6.80
CA LEU A 5 -8.78 3.84 -7.93
C LEU A 5 -7.81 5.01 -7.66
N ASP A 6 -8.14 5.91 -6.73
CA ASP A 6 -7.25 7.02 -6.37
C ASP A 6 -5.98 6.53 -5.65
N ASP A 7 -6.10 5.40 -4.97
CA ASP A 7 -5.03 4.72 -4.26
C ASP A 7 -4.27 3.71 -5.15
N LEU A 8 -4.59 3.65 -6.45
CA LEU A 8 -3.97 2.77 -7.43
C LEU A 8 -3.19 3.58 -8.47
N ASP A 9 -1.97 3.16 -8.80
CA ASP A 9 -1.30 3.64 -10.00
C ASP A 9 -1.78 2.83 -11.21
N LEU A 10 -2.61 3.44 -12.05
CA LEU A 10 -3.21 2.77 -13.20
C LEU A 10 -2.19 2.41 -14.30
N ARG A 11 -0.95 2.91 -14.22
CA ARG A 11 0.13 2.54 -15.14
C ARG A 11 0.65 1.14 -14.85
N ASP A 12 1.04 0.87 -13.61
CA ASP A 12 1.67 -0.40 -13.21
C ASP A 12 0.78 -1.30 -12.34
N TRP A 13 -0.43 -0.82 -12.01
CA TRP A 13 -1.45 -1.46 -11.16
C TRP A 13 -0.96 -1.74 -9.73
N GLN A 14 0.02 -0.97 -9.25
CA GLN A 14 0.45 -1.04 -7.86
C GLN A 14 -0.31 -0.03 -7.01
N THR A 15 -0.65 -0.44 -5.79
CA THR A 15 -1.16 0.49 -4.78
C THR A 15 -0.17 1.62 -4.53
N ARG A 16 -0.65 2.84 -4.29
CA ARG A 16 0.20 4.00 -4.03
C ARG A 16 0.69 4.06 -2.59
N HIS A 17 -0.04 3.42 -1.69
CA HIS A 17 0.18 3.46 -0.25
C HIS A 17 0.43 2.06 0.31
N ASN A 18 0.90 1.98 1.56
CA ASN A 18 1.02 0.70 2.27
C ASN A 18 -0.34 0.29 2.84
N LEU A 19 -0.46 -0.97 3.26
CA LEU A 19 -1.71 -1.49 3.84
C LEU A 19 -2.22 -0.66 5.02
N GLU A 20 -1.32 -0.09 5.84
CA GLU A 20 -1.73 0.73 6.98
C GLU A 20 -2.48 2.00 6.56
N THR A 21 -1.95 2.76 5.60
CA THR A 21 -2.60 3.97 5.09
C THR A 21 -3.86 3.63 4.29
N LEU A 22 -3.84 2.53 3.53
CA LEU A 22 -5.03 2.04 2.84
C LEU A 22 -6.15 1.67 3.84
N ALA A 23 -5.79 1.02 4.95
CA ALA A 23 -6.74 0.65 6.00
C ALA A 23 -7.34 1.87 6.70
N GLU A 24 -6.55 2.93 6.93
CA GLU A 24 -7.07 4.21 7.47
C GLU A 24 -8.07 4.84 6.51
N ARG A 25 -7.69 4.98 5.23
CA ARG A 25 -8.54 5.61 4.20
C ARG A 25 -9.83 4.85 3.95
N ALA A 26 -9.78 3.52 4.08
CA ALA A 26 -10.94 2.65 3.97
C ALA A 26 -11.79 2.56 5.27
N GLY A 27 -11.40 3.23 6.35
CA GLY A 27 -12.11 3.14 7.64
C GLY A 27 -12.00 1.77 8.32
N LEU A 28 -11.00 0.97 7.96
CA LEU A 28 -10.76 -0.38 8.50
C LEU A 28 -9.76 -0.40 9.66
N ALA A 29 -9.19 0.76 10.01
CA ALA A 29 -8.33 0.91 11.18
C ALA A 29 -9.18 0.90 12.47
N THR A 30 -8.77 0.09 13.43
CA THR A 30 -9.39 -0.01 14.76
C THR A 30 -8.38 0.39 15.84
N HIS A 31 -8.84 0.84 16.99
CA HIS A 31 -7.99 1.20 18.13
C HIS A 31 -8.42 0.39 19.35
N SER A 32 -7.46 -0.10 20.13
CA SER A 32 -7.74 -0.67 21.45
C SER A 32 -8.02 0.45 22.47
N ASP A 33 -8.56 0.08 23.63
CA ASP A 33 -8.79 1.00 24.75
C ASP A 33 -7.50 1.69 25.24
N ALA A 34 -6.35 1.00 25.10
CA ALA A 34 -5.02 1.54 25.36
C ALA A 34 -4.47 2.45 24.22
N GLY A 35 -5.29 2.76 23.21
CA GLY A 35 -4.92 3.61 22.07
C GLY A 35 -4.06 2.91 21.00
N HIS A 36 -3.89 1.59 21.05
CA HIS A 36 -3.09 0.88 20.05
C HIS A 36 -3.89 0.65 18.77
N LYS A 37 -3.42 1.25 17.67
CA LYS A 37 -3.99 1.04 16.34
C LYS A 37 -3.71 -0.36 15.80
N SER A 38 -4.76 -1.02 15.34
CA SER A 38 -4.82 -2.35 14.74
C SER A 38 -5.44 -2.30 13.34
N ILE A 39 -4.85 -3.05 12.41
CA ILE A 39 -5.27 -3.17 11.00
C ILE A 39 -5.67 -4.61 10.65
N SER A 40 -6.01 -5.42 11.65
CA SER A 40 -6.31 -6.86 11.48
C SER A 40 -7.43 -7.13 10.47
N ARG A 41 -8.45 -6.25 10.42
CA ARG A 41 -9.55 -6.31 9.44
C ARG A 41 -9.04 -6.15 8.02
N ALA A 42 -8.22 -5.13 7.77
CA ALA A 42 -7.63 -4.89 6.46
C ALA A 42 -6.69 -6.04 6.04
N SER A 43 -5.90 -6.58 6.98
CA SER A 43 -5.04 -7.73 6.71
C SER A 43 -5.83 -8.96 6.29
N ARG A 44 -6.93 -9.30 6.99
CA ARG A 44 -7.81 -10.42 6.60
C ARG A 44 -8.49 -10.18 5.25
N GLY A 45 -8.85 -8.92 4.96
CA GLY A 45 -9.37 -8.51 3.66
C GLY A 45 -8.34 -8.75 2.54
N CYS A 46 -7.09 -8.36 2.75
CA CYS A 46 -6.00 -8.64 1.82
C CYS A 46 -5.76 -10.14 1.63
N ASP A 47 -5.76 -10.95 2.70
CA ASP A 47 -5.68 -12.40 2.56
C ASP A 47 -6.82 -12.88 1.64
N ARG A 48 -8.08 -12.48 1.90
CA ARG A 48 -9.21 -12.91 1.06
C ARG A 48 -9.08 -12.48 -0.41
N LEU A 49 -8.64 -11.26 -0.68
CA LEU A 49 -8.41 -10.77 -2.04
C LEU A 49 -7.28 -11.55 -2.74
N PHE A 50 -6.23 -11.92 -2.00
CA PHE A 50 -5.17 -12.77 -2.51
C PHE A 50 -5.70 -14.18 -2.86
N TRP A 51 -6.54 -14.77 -2.01
CA TRP A 51 -7.21 -16.04 -2.27
C TRP A 51 -8.12 -16.01 -3.51
N LEU A 52 -8.71 -14.85 -3.82
CA LEU A 52 -9.55 -14.64 -5.01
C LEU A 52 -8.73 -14.28 -6.26
N ASN A 53 -7.40 -14.35 -6.19
CA ASN A 53 -6.50 -13.90 -7.25
C ASN A 53 -6.70 -12.43 -7.64
N ALA A 54 -7.36 -11.60 -6.81
CA ALA A 54 -7.60 -10.19 -7.09
C ALA A 54 -6.34 -9.35 -6.84
N ILE A 55 -5.45 -9.81 -5.96
CA ILE A 55 -4.19 -9.10 -5.69
C ILE A 55 -3.02 -10.06 -5.66
N ILE A 56 -1.86 -9.53 -6.04
CA ILE A 56 -0.56 -10.12 -5.78
C ILE A 56 0.06 -9.34 -4.63
N THR A 57 0.47 -10.06 -3.58
CA THR A 57 1.12 -9.44 -2.43
C THR A 57 2.12 -10.38 -1.78
N GLU A 58 3.22 -9.80 -1.29
CA GLU A 58 4.17 -10.51 -0.43
C GLU A 58 3.98 -10.05 1.02
N LYS A 59 3.86 -11.04 1.93
CA LYS A 59 3.87 -10.75 3.37
C LYS A 59 5.26 -10.24 3.75
N ALA A 60 5.30 -9.12 4.49
CA ALA A 60 6.57 -8.69 5.05
C ALA A 60 7.12 -9.75 6.01
N GLN A 61 8.44 -9.93 6.01
CA GLN A 61 9.13 -10.58 7.12
C GLN A 61 8.78 -9.86 8.42
N PHE A 62 8.62 -10.64 9.50
CA PHE A 62 8.37 -10.12 10.83
C PHE A 62 9.48 -9.14 11.24
N ASN A 63 9.09 -7.94 11.67
CA ASN A 63 10.01 -6.93 12.19
C ASN A 63 9.69 -6.69 13.68
N PRO A 64 10.60 -6.99 14.62
CA PRO A 64 10.34 -6.81 16.05
C PRO A 64 10.14 -5.33 16.45
N TYR A 65 10.61 -4.39 15.61
CA TYR A 65 10.43 -2.94 15.80
C TYR A 65 9.22 -2.39 15.03
N ASP A 66 8.57 -3.23 14.24
CA ASP A 66 7.32 -2.92 13.53
C ASP A 66 6.42 -4.16 13.62
N ALA A 67 5.78 -4.34 14.78
CA ALA A 67 4.96 -5.50 15.13
C ALA A 67 3.71 -5.70 14.26
N ARG A 68 3.60 -4.98 13.15
CA ARG A 68 2.48 -5.02 12.23
C ARG A 68 2.87 -5.82 11.00
N CYS A 69 2.12 -6.89 10.75
CA CYS A 69 2.23 -7.68 9.52
C CYS A 69 1.70 -6.81 8.36
N ALA A 70 2.57 -5.98 7.78
CA ALA A 70 2.23 -5.18 6.62
C ALA A 70 2.50 -6.00 5.35
N CYS A 71 1.53 -6.04 4.43
CA CYS A 71 1.84 -6.35 3.04
C CYS A 71 2.84 -5.29 2.51
N LYS A 72 4.02 -5.72 2.04
CA LYS A 72 5.06 -4.77 1.57
C LYS A 72 4.60 -4.06 0.29
N HIS A 73 4.05 -4.87 -0.62
CA HIS A 73 3.59 -4.44 -1.94
C HIS A 73 2.26 -5.14 -2.24
N ILE A 74 1.30 -4.37 -2.72
CA ILE A 74 0.01 -4.87 -3.20
C ILE A 74 -0.09 -4.39 -4.64
N GLU A 75 -0.16 -5.34 -5.56
CA GLU A 75 -0.47 -5.17 -6.97
C GLU A 75 -1.84 -5.77 -7.22
N VAL A 76 -2.68 -5.11 -8.02
CA VAL A 76 -3.98 -5.66 -8.40
C VAL A 76 -3.86 -6.43 -9.71
N THR A 77 -4.65 -7.48 -9.86
CA THR A 77 -4.72 -8.29 -11.08
C THR A 77 -5.86 -7.82 -11.97
N GLU A 78 -6.01 -8.46 -13.13
CA GLU A 78 -7.19 -8.31 -13.97
C GLU A 78 -8.48 -8.70 -13.22
N ASP A 79 -8.44 -9.76 -12.43
CA ASP A 79 -9.58 -10.26 -11.66
C ASP A 79 -10.12 -9.21 -10.69
N PHE A 80 -9.26 -8.34 -10.15
CA PHE A 80 -9.70 -7.22 -9.33
C PHE A 80 -10.62 -6.27 -10.09
N PHE A 81 -10.25 -5.89 -11.32
CA PHE A 81 -11.08 -5.01 -12.14
C PHE A 81 -12.37 -5.71 -12.56
N ALA A 82 -12.30 -7.02 -12.88
CA ALA A 82 -13.47 -7.83 -13.19
C ALA A 82 -14.45 -7.90 -12.00
N ILE A 83 -13.95 -8.11 -10.77
CA ILE A 83 -14.76 -8.08 -9.53
C ILE A 83 -15.43 -6.72 -9.32
N LEU A 84 -14.75 -5.63 -9.67
CA LEU A 84 -15.33 -4.27 -9.62
C LEU A 84 -16.31 -3.97 -10.77
N GLY A 85 -16.50 -4.89 -11.72
CA GLY A 85 -17.34 -4.70 -12.89
C GLY A 85 -16.73 -3.76 -13.94
N ILE A 86 -15.42 -3.53 -13.90
CA ILE A 86 -14.71 -2.67 -14.84
C ILE A 86 -14.25 -3.51 -16.04
N PRO A 87 -14.62 -3.16 -17.29
CA PRO A 87 -14.18 -3.90 -18.46
C PRO A 87 -12.65 -3.85 -18.64
N LEU A 88 -12.00 -5.00 -18.75
CA LEU A 88 -10.53 -5.08 -18.90
C LEU A 88 -10.01 -4.28 -20.10
N LYS A 89 -10.75 -4.24 -21.21
CA LYS A 89 -10.41 -3.43 -22.38
C LYS A 89 -10.24 -1.95 -22.03
N GLN A 90 -11.09 -1.43 -21.14
CA GLN A 90 -11.01 -0.05 -20.67
C GLN A 90 -9.78 0.16 -19.79
N VAL A 91 -9.45 -0.80 -18.92
CA VAL A 91 -8.27 -0.73 -18.05
C VAL A 91 -6.98 -0.67 -18.88
N TYR A 92 -6.87 -1.54 -19.89
CA TYR A 92 -5.73 -1.57 -20.80
C TYR A 92 -5.61 -0.29 -21.64
N ARG A 93 -6.72 0.24 -22.15
CA ARG A 93 -6.74 1.53 -22.85
C ARG A 93 -6.28 2.68 -21.96
N GLU A 94 -6.72 2.72 -20.71
CA GLU A 94 -6.26 3.74 -19.75
C GLU A 94 -4.77 3.61 -19.43
N ARG A 95 -4.27 2.37 -19.27
CA ARG A 95 -2.82 2.13 -19.12
C ARG A 95 -2.05 2.63 -20.33
N ALA A 96 -2.47 2.29 -21.55
CA ALA A 96 -1.83 2.75 -22.78
C ALA A 96 -1.85 4.28 -22.90
N ARG A 97 -2.99 4.91 -22.62
CA ARG A 97 -3.14 6.38 -22.58
C ARG A 97 -2.15 7.03 -21.62
N LEU A 98 -2.03 6.50 -20.39
CA LEU A 98 -1.12 7.05 -19.37
C LEU A 98 0.35 6.82 -19.72
N LEU A 99 0.67 5.77 -20.47
CA LEU A 99 2.01 5.46 -20.97
C LEU A 99 2.33 6.14 -22.32
N LYS A 100 1.38 6.92 -22.88
CA LYS A 100 1.49 7.55 -24.20
C LYS A 100 1.77 6.54 -25.33
N ALA A 101 1.18 5.35 -25.20
CA ALA A 101 1.22 4.28 -26.17
C ALA A 101 -0.05 4.28 -27.06
N ASP A 102 -0.09 3.41 -28.06
CA ASP A 102 -1.29 3.21 -28.88
C ASP A 102 -2.46 2.69 -28.01
N PRO A 103 -3.66 3.31 -28.05
CA PRO A 103 -4.82 2.86 -27.28
C PRO A 103 -5.23 1.40 -27.50
N GLU A 104 -4.95 0.80 -28.67
CA GLU A 104 -5.26 -0.61 -28.92
C GLU A 104 -4.13 -1.55 -28.50
N GLU A 105 -2.98 -1.03 -28.08
CA GLU A 105 -1.87 -1.82 -27.56
C GLU A 105 -2.19 -2.40 -26.17
N MET A 106 -2.08 -3.72 -26.04
CA MET A 106 -2.25 -4.42 -24.77
C MET A 106 -0.93 -4.51 -24.00
N ILE A 107 -0.70 -3.55 -23.12
CA ILE A 107 0.50 -3.51 -22.27
C ILE A 107 0.28 -4.37 -21.03
N THR A 108 0.81 -5.59 -21.02
CA THR A 108 0.68 -6.55 -19.92
C THR A 108 1.54 -6.16 -18.70
N SER A 109 1.26 -6.77 -17.53
CA SER A 109 1.97 -6.46 -16.28
C SER A 109 3.47 -6.77 -16.28
N TRP A 110 3.97 -7.58 -17.23
CA TRP A 110 5.39 -7.92 -17.37
C TRP A 110 6.12 -7.10 -18.43
N ASP A 111 5.46 -6.10 -19.02
CA ASP A 111 6.05 -5.23 -20.03
C ASP A 111 7.26 -4.44 -19.48
N SER A 112 8.34 -4.40 -20.25
CA SER A 112 9.60 -3.77 -19.84
C SER A 112 9.47 -2.28 -19.56
N ARG A 113 8.51 -1.60 -20.22
CA ARG A 113 8.20 -0.17 -19.98
C ARG A 113 7.75 0.09 -18.54
N LEU A 114 7.16 -0.91 -17.89
CA LEU A 114 6.68 -0.79 -16.51
C LEU A 114 7.81 -0.89 -15.48
N ILE A 115 8.98 -1.42 -15.84
CA ILE A 115 10.09 -1.66 -14.89
C ILE A 115 10.50 -0.35 -14.21
N ALA A 116 10.72 0.72 -14.98
CA ALA A 116 11.13 2.01 -14.44
C ALA A 116 10.08 2.58 -13.46
N ILE A 117 8.80 2.47 -13.82
CA ILE A 117 7.68 2.94 -13.00
C ILE A 117 7.58 2.15 -11.70
N ARG A 118 7.69 0.82 -11.78
CA ARG A 118 7.68 -0.08 -10.61
C ARG A 118 8.82 0.26 -9.66
N VAL A 119 10.04 0.45 -10.18
CA VAL A 119 11.21 0.82 -9.38
C VAL A 119 11.01 2.19 -8.71
N GLU A 120 10.47 3.17 -9.42
CA GLU A 120 10.15 4.49 -8.85
C GLU A 120 9.10 4.37 -7.71
N ASN A 121 8.04 3.60 -7.93
CA ASN A 121 7.01 3.33 -6.93
C ASN A 121 7.57 2.62 -5.70
N TRP A 122 8.47 1.65 -5.88
CA TRP A 122 9.16 0.99 -4.78
C TRP A 122 10.05 1.95 -4.00
N LYS A 123 10.85 2.78 -4.67
CA LYS A 123 11.68 3.81 -4.02
C LYS A 123 10.83 4.78 -3.21
N ARG A 124 9.72 5.27 -3.77
CA ARG A 124 8.78 6.17 -3.09
C ARG A 124 8.21 5.54 -1.83
N LYS A 125 7.75 4.28 -1.90
CA LYS A 125 7.22 3.53 -0.75
C LYS A 125 8.29 3.31 0.32
N ALA A 126 9.51 2.96 -0.08
CA ALA A 126 10.63 2.76 0.83
C ALA A 126 11.01 4.05 1.57
N MET A 127 11.10 5.19 0.88
CA MET A 127 11.35 6.49 1.50
C MET A 127 10.26 6.87 2.50
N ALA A 128 8.99 6.69 2.15
CA ALA A 128 7.87 6.94 3.06
C ALA A 128 7.92 6.01 4.29
N GLY A 129 8.33 4.75 4.10
CA GLY A 129 8.55 3.80 5.20
C GLY A 129 9.68 4.24 6.13
N LEU A 130 10.81 4.68 5.57
CA LEU A 130 11.94 5.19 6.34
C LEU A 130 11.57 6.43 7.16
N ALA A 131 10.86 7.38 6.55
CA ALA A 131 10.40 8.59 7.23
C ALA A 131 9.50 8.27 8.44
N ARG A 132 8.54 7.33 8.28
CA ARG A 132 7.69 6.86 9.40
C ARG A 132 8.51 6.22 10.51
N MET A 133 9.51 5.41 10.16
CA MET A 133 10.39 4.76 11.14
C MET A 133 11.24 5.78 11.91
N GLN A 134 11.81 6.77 11.21
CA GLN A 134 12.57 7.86 11.82
C GLN A 134 11.70 8.69 12.77
N ALA A 135 10.47 9.05 12.36
CA ALA A 135 9.52 9.77 13.20
C ALA A 135 9.18 8.98 14.48
N LYS A 136 8.90 7.68 14.37
CA LYS A 136 8.67 6.81 15.55
C LYS A 136 9.88 6.79 16.49
N ARG A 137 11.10 6.67 15.94
CA ARG A 137 12.35 6.69 16.73
C ARG A 137 12.55 8.02 17.44
N GLN A 138 12.28 9.13 16.77
CA GLN A 138 12.38 10.48 17.32
C GLN A 138 11.41 10.66 18.49
N ALA A 139 10.13 10.33 18.30
CA ALA A 139 9.12 10.40 19.35
C ALA A 139 9.46 9.52 20.57
N ALA A 140 10.03 8.33 20.35
CA ALA A 140 10.48 7.47 21.43
C ALA A 140 11.67 8.07 22.20
N ARG A 141 12.61 8.74 21.50
CA ARG A 141 13.72 9.46 22.12
C ARG A 141 13.22 10.64 22.95
N GLU A 142 12.23 11.39 22.46
CA GLU A 142 11.61 12.51 23.17
C GLU A 142 10.92 12.04 24.45
N ARG A 143 10.07 11.01 24.38
CA ARG A 143 9.47 10.40 25.58
C ARG A 143 10.50 9.87 26.58
N LYS A 144 11.61 9.30 26.08
CA LYS A 144 12.70 8.86 26.96
C LYS A 144 13.35 10.05 27.66
N LYS A 145 13.61 11.15 26.95
CA LYS A 145 14.13 12.38 27.54
C LYS A 145 13.17 12.94 28.59
N GLU A 146 11.88 13.00 28.30
CA GLU A 146 10.84 13.45 29.24
C GLU A 146 10.82 12.58 30.50
N TYR A 147 10.86 11.26 30.36
CA TYR A 147 10.85 10.32 31.49
C TYR A 147 12.07 10.46 32.41
N TYR A 148 13.25 10.74 31.85
CA TYR A 148 14.48 10.94 32.62
C TYR A 148 14.77 12.43 32.92
N SER A 149 13.88 13.35 32.56
CA SER A 149 14.03 14.76 32.93
C SER A 149 13.77 14.88 34.44
N PRO A 150 14.67 15.51 35.21
CA PRO A 150 14.43 15.70 36.63
C PRO A 150 13.14 16.51 36.76
N THR A 151 12.13 15.94 37.42
CA THR A 151 10.98 16.68 37.88
C THR A 151 11.52 17.74 38.83
N THR A 152 11.62 18.99 38.37
CA THR A 152 11.89 20.12 39.27
C THR A 152 10.71 20.21 40.23
N ALA A 153 10.92 19.71 41.45
CA ALA A 153 10.08 19.98 42.61
C ALA A 153 10.27 21.45 43.06
#